data_AF-A0A1V6INM0-F1
#
_entry.id   AF-A0A1V6INM0-F1
#
_cell.length_a   1.000
_cell.length_b   1.000
_cell.length_c   1.000
_cell.angle_alpha   90.00
_cell.angle_beta   90.00
_cell.angle_gamma   90.00
#
_symmetry.space_group_name_H-M   'P 1'
#
loop_
_entity.id
_entity.type
_entity.pdbx_description
1 polymer ?
#
loop_
_entity_poly.entity_id
_entity_poly.type
_entity_poly.pdbx_seq_one_letter_code
_entity_poly.pdbx_strand_id
1 'polypeptide(L)'
;MEDTFNIEVKIPDFVKLLGEEGKNQILEEVKKKVDKDVSNIVVKAAREIMAEKLGLDTRESPFGPIPTKKHSAPIEEDESKFNMLCPNCQKPLESGVKFCRFCGQKLG
;
A
#
# COMPACT_ATOMS: atom_id res chain seq x y z
N MET A 1 9.68 10.52 -23.83
CA MET A 1 8.42 10.40 -24.58
C MET A 1 7.32 10.14 -23.58
N GLU A 2 6.23 10.90 -23.63
CA GLU A 2 5.00 10.57 -22.92
C GLU A 2 4.10 9.86 -23.95
N ASP A 3 4.11 8.53 -23.93
CA ASP A 3 3.25 7.75 -24.83
C ASP A 3 1.81 7.78 -24.30
N THR A 4 0.90 8.34 -25.08
CA THR A 4 -0.52 8.50 -24.70
C THR A 4 -1.36 7.39 -25.33
N PHE A 5 -2.16 6.70 -24.52
CA PHE A 5 -3.15 5.73 -25.00
C PHE A 5 -4.52 6.42 -25.19
N ASN A 6 -5.07 6.39 -26.41
CA ASN A 6 -6.43 6.85 -26.67
C ASN A 6 -7.43 5.71 -26.43
N ILE A 7 -8.40 5.95 -25.54
CA ILE A 7 -9.47 4.99 -25.20
C ILE A 7 -10.81 5.58 -25.67
N GLU A 8 -11.52 4.84 -26.53
CA GLU A 8 -12.87 5.19 -26.95
C GLU A 8 -13.91 4.60 -25.99
N VAL A 9 -14.69 5.47 -25.34
CA VAL A 9 -15.77 5.07 -24.42
C VAL A 9 -17.12 5.33 -25.06
N LYS A 10 -17.95 4.28 -25.21
CA LYS A 10 -19.33 4.43 -25.67
C LYS A 10 -20.21 4.96 -24.55
N ILE A 11 -20.84 6.11 -24.79
CA ILE A 11 -21.79 6.70 -23.86
C ILE A 11 -23.09 5.89 -23.87
N PRO A 12 -23.58 5.41 -22.72
CA PRO A 12 -24.84 4.69 -22.63
C PRO A 12 -26.05 5.53 -23.06
N ASP A 13 -27.05 4.89 -23.67
CA ASP A 13 -28.20 5.60 -24.24
C ASP A 13 -29.05 6.34 -23.18
N PHE A 14 -29.14 5.82 -21.96
CA PHE A 14 -29.88 6.48 -20.87
C PHE A 14 -29.30 7.85 -20.50
N VAL A 15 -28.01 8.09 -20.74
CA VAL A 15 -27.37 9.39 -20.49
C VAL A 15 -27.85 10.46 -21.49
N LYS A 16 -28.36 10.03 -22.65
CA LYS A 16 -28.94 10.94 -23.66
C LYS A 16 -30.35 11.42 -23.29
N LEU A 17 -31.02 10.72 -22.37
CA LEU A 17 -32.35 11.08 -21.88
C LEU A 17 -32.30 12.16 -20.79
N LEU A 18 -31.10 12.48 -20.31
CA LEU A 18 -30.87 13.52 -19.32
C LEU A 18 -30.80 14.88 -20.01
N GLY A 19 -31.34 15.92 -19.36
CA GLY A 19 -31.18 17.30 -19.83
C GLY A 19 -29.70 17.70 -19.97
N GLU A 20 -29.42 18.75 -20.75
CA GLU A 20 -28.05 19.15 -21.12
C GLU A 20 -27.13 19.38 -19.91
N GLU A 21 -27.63 20.00 -18.84
CA GLU A 21 -26.85 20.24 -17.62
C GLU A 21 -26.51 18.94 -16.88
N GLY A 22 -27.49 18.05 -16.70
CA GLY A 22 -27.29 16.75 -16.05
C GLY A 22 -26.34 15.85 -16.83
N LYS A 23 -26.46 15.85 -18.16
CA LYS A 23 -25.56 15.11 -19.05
C LYS A 23 -24.10 15.57 -18.89
N ASN A 24 -23.84 16.88 -18.89
CA ASN A 24 -22.48 17.40 -18.74
C ASN A 24 -21.88 17.05 -17.38
N GLN A 25 -22.65 17.21 -16.30
CA GLN A 25 -22.18 16.88 -14.95
C GLN A 25 -21.81 15.40 -14.80
N ILE A 26 -22.67 14.50 -15.31
CA ILE A 26 -22.40 13.06 -15.26
C ILE A 26 -21.21 12.68 -16.14
N LEU A 27 -21.09 13.29 -17.33
CA LEU A 27 -19.97 13.01 -18.22
C LEU A 27 -18.63 13.42 -17.59
N GLU A 28 -18.60 14.57 -16.91
CA GLU A 28 -17.40 15.01 -16.17
C GLU A 28 -17.05 14.09 -15.00
N GLU A 29 -18.03 13.69 -14.19
CA GLU A 29 -17.82 12.76 -13.08
C GLU A 29 -17.31 11.40 -13.57
N VAL A 30 -17.94 10.86 -14.62
CA VAL A 30 -17.51 9.60 -15.26
C VAL A 30 -16.10 9.75 -15.82
N LYS A 31 -15.79 10.85 -16.52
CA LYS A 31 -14.45 11.09 -17.07
C LYS A 31 -13.39 11.12 -15.97
N LYS A 32 -13.63 11.85 -14.86
CA LYS A 32 -12.70 11.89 -13.72
C LYS A 32 -12.48 10.52 -13.09
N LYS A 33 -13.55 9.75 -12.94
CA LYS A 33 -13.48 8.38 -12.39
C LYS A 33 -12.64 7.47 -13.29
N VAL A 34 -12.96 7.46 -14.58
CA VAL A 34 -12.29 6.64 -15.59
C VAL A 34 -10.81 7.00 -15.69
N ASP A 35 -10.46 8.29 -15.74
CA ASP A 35 -9.06 8.74 -15.83
C ASP A 35 -8.21 8.26 -14.64
N LYS A 36 -8.77 8.35 -13.43
CA LYS A 36 -8.15 7.85 -12.21
C LYS A 36 -7.98 6.33 -12.21
N ASP A 37 -9.02 5.59 -12.57
CA ASP A 37 -8.97 4.12 -12.59
C ASP A 37 -8.01 3.61 -13.68
N VAL A 38 -8.05 4.19 -14.87
CA VAL A 38 -7.12 3.86 -15.97
C VAL A 38 -5.68 4.13 -15.56
N SER A 39 -5.39 5.29 -14.97
CA SER A 39 -4.04 5.62 -14.50
C SER A 39 -3.50 4.58 -13.51
N ASN A 40 -4.33 4.15 -12.55
CA ASN A 40 -3.94 3.12 -11.58
C ASN A 40 -3.71 1.76 -12.26
N ILE A 41 -4.57 1.38 -13.19
CA ILE A 41 -4.46 0.13 -13.95
C ILE A 41 -3.17 0.12 -14.78
N VAL A 42 -2.86 1.22 -15.48
CA VAL A 42 -1.64 1.35 -16.30
C VAL A 42 -0.40 1.21 -15.42
N VAL A 43 -0.33 1.90 -14.28
CA VAL A 43 0.81 1.80 -13.36
C VAL A 43 0.97 0.37 -12.84
N LYS A 44 -0.13 -0.29 -12.48
CA LYS A 44 -0.10 -1.66 -11.97
C LYS A 44 0.38 -2.65 -13.05
N ALA A 45 -0.23 -2.60 -14.24
CA ALA A 45 0.13 -3.46 -15.35
C ALA A 45 1.57 -3.24 -15.80
N ALA A 46 2.04 -1.99 -15.88
CA ALA A 46 3.43 -1.69 -16.22
C ALA A 46 4.40 -2.30 -15.20
N ARG A 47 4.09 -2.20 -13.89
CA ARG A 47 4.92 -2.82 -12.85
C ARG A 47 4.96 -4.34 -12.96
N GLU A 48 3.82 -5.00 -13.18
CA GLU A 48 3.74 -6.46 -13.32
C GLU A 48 4.52 -6.93 -14.55
N ILE A 49 4.31 -6.29 -15.71
CA ILE A 49 5.01 -6.64 -16.95
C ILE A 49 6.53 -6.39 -16.83
N MET A 50 6.94 -5.30 -16.16
CA MET A 50 8.35 -5.03 -15.90
C MET A 50 8.97 -6.07 -14.96
N ALA A 51 8.28 -6.45 -13.89
CA ALA A 51 8.77 -7.46 -12.96
C ALA A 51 9.02 -8.79 -13.67
N GLU A 52 8.02 -9.25 -14.44
CA GLU A 52 8.10 -10.49 -15.23
C GLU A 52 9.21 -10.44 -16.28
N LYS A 53 9.29 -9.36 -17.08
CA LYS A 53 10.33 -9.22 -18.11
C LYS A 53 11.74 -9.09 -17.55
N LEU A 54 11.89 -8.51 -16.36
CA LEU A 54 13.18 -8.35 -15.71
C LEU A 54 13.53 -9.53 -14.79
N GLY A 55 12.65 -10.53 -14.68
CA GLY A 55 12.85 -11.70 -13.83
C GLY A 55 12.99 -11.37 -12.34
N LEU A 56 12.43 -10.23 -11.92
CA LEU A 56 12.54 -9.75 -10.53
C LEU A 56 11.71 -10.60 -9.56
N ASP A 57 10.81 -11.45 -10.07
CA ASP A 57 9.94 -12.32 -9.30
C ASP A 57 10.67 -13.55 -8.73
N THR A 58 11.82 -13.94 -9.30
CA THR A 58 12.55 -15.17 -8.94
C THR A 58 13.84 -14.96 -8.19
N ARG A 59 14.20 -13.71 -7.84
CA ARG A 59 15.30 -13.53 -6.90
C ARG A 59 14.74 -13.72 -5.50
N GLU A 60 14.65 -14.99 -5.08
CA GLU A 60 14.72 -15.34 -3.68
C GLU A 60 15.88 -14.52 -3.11
N SER A 61 15.52 -13.50 -2.34
CA SER A 61 16.50 -12.69 -1.65
C SER A 61 17.36 -13.66 -0.84
N PRO A 62 18.70 -13.61 -0.92
CA PRO A 62 19.55 -14.48 -0.11
C PRO A 62 19.31 -14.29 1.40
N PHE A 63 18.65 -13.19 1.77
CA PHE A 63 17.92 -13.07 3.02
C PHE A 63 16.46 -13.47 2.74
N GLY A 64 16.03 -14.61 3.27
CA GLY A 64 14.72 -15.23 3.02
C GLY A 64 13.49 -14.31 3.21
N PRO A 65 12.27 -14.85 3.10
CA PRO A 65 11.04 -14.04 3.05
C PRO A 65 10.97 -13.07 4.23
N ILE A 66 11.00 -11.77 3.93
CA ILE A 66 10.72 -10.72 4.91
C ILE A 66 9.22 -10.82 5.18
N PRO A 67 8.76 -11.18 6.38
CA PRO A 67 7.34 -11.28 6.66
C PRO A 67 6.74 -9.87 6.62
N THR A 68 6.09 -9.53 5.50
CA THR A 68 5.14 -8.43 5.46
C THR A 68 3.95 -8.84 6.32
N LYS A 69 3.93 -8.37 7.58
CA LYS A 69 2.81 -8.52 8.51
C LYS A 69 1.54 -7.90 7.90
N LYS A 70 0.78 -8.71 7.17
CA LYS A 70 -0.68 -8.67 7.20
C LYS A 70 -1.13 -9.76 8.15
N HIS A 71 -1.86 -9.31 9.15
CA HIS A 71 -2.71 -10.03 10.09
C HIS A 71 -3.09 -11.46 9.67
N SER A 72 -2.53 -12.46 10.36
CA SER A 72 -3.09 -13.80 10.58
C SER A 72 -2.44 -14.34 11.86
N ALA A 73 -3.22 -14.52 12.93
CA ALA A 73 -2.85 -15.40 14.05
C ALA A 73 -2.74 -16.85 13.54
N PRO A 74 -2.15 -17.84 14.25
CA PRO A 74 -1.70 -17.89 15.66
C PRO A 74 -0.25 -18.40 15.81
N ILE A 75 0.30 -18.43 17.02
CA ILE A 75 1.12 -19.48 17.67
C ILE A 75 1.68 -18.86 18.95
N GLU A 76 1.40 -19.55 20.04
CA GLU A 76 1.77 -19.25 21.41
C GLU A 76 3.28 -19.46 21.64
N GLU A 77 3.80 -18.88 22.73
CA GLU A 77 5.12 -19.12 23.35
C GLU A 77 6.33 -18.26 22.89
N ASP A 78 6.39 -17.01 23.37
CA ASP A 78 7.48 -16.55 24.28
C ASP A 78 6.93 -15.37 25.10
N GLU A 79 6.09 -15.72 26.07
CA GLU A 79 5.34 -14.80 26.92
C GLU A 79 6.21 -14.19 28.05
N SER A 80 7.50 -13.85 27.83
CA SER A 80 8.37 -13.57 28.99
C SER A 80 9.63 -12.71 28.77
N LYS A 81 9.65 -11.72 27.87
CA LYS A 81 10.80 -10.79 27.80
C LYS A 81 10.51 -9.28 27.79
N PHE A 82 9.32 -8.86 28.20
CA PHE A 82 9.06 -7.46 28.58
C PHE A 82 9.07 -7.31 30.11
N ASN A 83 10.24 -7.49 30.73
CA ASN A 83 10.33 -7.52 32.19
C ASN A 83 10.56 -6.16 32.86
N MET A 84 10.73 -5.06 32.11
CA MET A 84 10.95 -3.74 32.72
C MET A 84 10.27 -2.62 31.95
N LEU A 85 9.75 -1.63 32.68
CA LEU A 85 9.29 -0.36 32.12
C LEU A 85 10.41 0.68 32.23
N CYS A 86 10.49 1.57 31.24
CA CYS A 86 11.44 2.68 31.30
C CYS A 86 11.10 3.61 32.47
N PRO A 87 12.05 3.95 33.37
CA PRO A 87 11.78 4.86 34.49
C PRO A 87 11.46 6.29 34.05
N ASN A 88 11.83 6.68 32.82
CA ASN A 88 11.58 8.02 32.30
C ASN A 88 10.22 8.11 31.57
N CYS A 89 10.00 7.26 30.57
CA CYS A 89 8.81 7.36 29.71
C CYS A 89 7.78 6.24 29.93
N GLN A 90 8.02 5.32 30.87
CA GLN A 90 7.14 4.21 31.26
C GLN A 90 6.74 3.28 30.09
N LYS A 91 7.48 3.31 28.99
CA LYS A 91 7.31 2.38 27.88
C LYS A 91 7.92 1.02 28.24
N PRO A 92 7.33 -0.08 27.76
CA PRO A 92 7.88 -1.41 27.96
C PRO A 92 9.24 -1.55 27.27
N LEU A 93 10.17 -2.19 27.95
CA LEU A 93 11.53 -2.42 27.50
C LEU A 93 11.82 -3.91 27.49
N GLU A 94 12.59 -4.32 26.50
CA GLU A 94 13.15 -5.65 26.42
C GLU A 94 14.29 -5.81 27.43
N SER A 95 14.44 -6.98 28.03
CA SER A 95 15.51 -7.26 28.97
C SER A 95 16.89 -7.12 28.32
N GLY A 96 17.81 -6.37 28.95
CA GLY A 96 19.21 -6.24 28.49
C GLY A 96 19.50 -5.06 27.55
N VAL A 97 18.55 -4.15 27.35
CA VAL A 97 18.77 -2.93 26.56
C VAL A 97 19.52 -1.86 27.37
N LYS A 98 20.60 -1.31 26.80
CA LYS A 98 21.42 -0.25 27.43
C LYS A 98 20.78 1.15 27.36
N PHE A 99 19.79 1.33 26.48
CA PHE A 99 19.10 2.59 26.25
C PHE A 99 17.64 2.33 25.89
N CYS A 100 16.75 3.23 26.32
CA CYS A 100 15.35 3.20 25.95
C CYS A 100 15.19 3.60 24.49
N ARG A 101 14.59 2.73 23.68
CA ARG A 101 14.34 2.99 22.25
C ARG A 101 13.27 4.06 22.00
N PHE A 102 12.50 4.42 23.04
CA PHE A 102 11.41 5.39 22.94
C PHE A 102 11.81 6.81 23.34
N CYS A 103 12.61 6.97 24.40
CA CYS A 103 13.01 8.29 24.92
C CYS A 103 14.53 8.52 24.96
N GLY A 104 15.34 7.52 24.60
CA GLY A 104 16.81 7.63 24.59
C GLY A 104 17.47 7.55 25.96
N GLN A 105 16.70 7.39 27.05
CA GLN A 105 17.23 7.27 28.41
C GLN A 105 18.22 6.09 28.50
N LYS A 106 19.42 6.33 29.03
CA LYS A 106 20.38 5.26 29.32
C LYS A 106 19.91 4.44 30.52
N LEU A 107 19.88 3.12 30.35
CA LEU A 107 19.48 2.13 31.33
C LEU A 107 20.77 1.36 31.67
N GLY A 108 21.21 1.50 32.92
CA GLY A 108 22.57 1.16 33.38
C GLY A 108 22.97 -0.28 33.15
#